data_AF-A0A6A3TIJ6-F1
#
_entry.id   AF-A0A6A3TIJ6-F1
#
_cell.length_a   1.000
_cell.length_b   1.000
_cell.length_c   1.000
_cell.angle_alpha   90.00
_cell.angle_beta   90.00
_cell.angle_gamma   90.00
#
_symmetry.space_group_name_H-M   'P 1'
#
loop_
_entity.id
_entity.type
_entity.pdbx_description
1 polymer ?
#
loop_
_entity_poly.entity_id
_entity_poly.type
_entity_poly.pdbx_seq_one_letter_code
_entity_poly.pdbx_strand_id
1 'polypeptide(L)'
;MTDKALHEKDVLHEAWPNATQLLCRWHVETWLKRQCARLGGLDQQGTKRLKVIMKGLMNAESQQEYDDGKVALLETLDNDKGNHVYMSFMQHWDTATDEWVMFNRGGVPHLKNNTNNRLET
;
A
#
# COMPACT_ATOMS: atom_id res chain seq x y z
N MET A 1 -0.98 -14.97 -2.71
CA MET A 1 -1.48 -13.64 -2.33
C MET A 1 -1.88 -13.72 -0.86
N THR A 2 -1.32 -12.88 0.00
CA THR A 2 -1.53 -12.97 1.46
C THR A 2 -1.93 -11.61 2.03
N ASP A 3 -2.30 -11.57 3.31
CA ASP A 3 -2.24 -10.32 4.07
C ASP A 3 -0.78 -9.99 4.44
N LYS A 4 -0.55 -8.78 4.96
CA LYS A 4 0.75 -8.32 5.47
C LYS A 4 0.95 -8.83 6.90
N ALA A 5 1.05 -10.14 7.08
CA ALA A 5 1.49 -10.74 8.32
C ALA A 5 3.02 -10.87 8.29
N LEU A 6 3.72 -10.08 9.12
CA LEU A 6 5.19 -10.01 9.13
C LEU A 6 5.85 -11.38 9.34
N HIS A 7 5.29 -12.20 10.23
CA HIS A 7 5.86 -13.53 10.52
C HIS A 7 5.62 -14.54 9.39
N GLU A 8 4.51 -14.42 8.66
CA GLU A 8 4.20 -15.30 7.54
C GLU A 8 5.17 -15.06 6.38
N LYS A 9 5.61 -13.81 6.18
CA LYS A 9 6.54 -13.44 5.11
C LYS A 9 7.87 -14.19 5.17
N ASP A 10 8.51 -14.19 6.34
CA ASP A 10 9.82 -14.83 6.50
C ASP A 10 9.71 -16.35 6.30
N VAL A 11 8.65 -16.97 6.82
CA VAL A 11 8.38 -18.41 6.66
C VAL A 11 8.09 -18.77 5.20
N LEU A 12 7.30 -17.96 4.48
CA LEU A 12 7.00 -18.19 3.06
C LEU A 12 8.25 -18.04 2.20
N HIS A 13 9.11 -17.06 2.50
CA HIS A 13 10.38 -16.88 1.79
C HIS A 13 11.35 -18.02 2.06
N GLU A 14 11.42 -18.54 3.29
CA GLU A 14 12.24 -19.71 3.62
C GLU A 14 11.77 -20.96 2.87
N ALA A 15 10.45 -21.20 2.82
CA ALA A 15 9.87 -22.35 2.15
C ALA A 15 9.91 -22.25 0.61
N TRP A 16 9.77 -21.04 0.04
CA TRP A 16 9.76 -20.78 -1.39
C TRP A 16 10.56 -19.51 -1.75
N PRO A 17 11.91 -19.57 -1.73
CA PRO A 17 12.75 -18.38 -1.91
C PRO A 17 12.65 -17.75 -3.31
N ASN A 18 12.19 -18.52 -4.29
CA ASN A 18 12.00 -18.04 -5.67
C ASN A 18 10.58 -17.50 -5.94
N ALA A 19 9.69 -17.53 -4.94
CA ALA A 19 8.33 -17.03 -5.08
C ALA A 19 8.24 -15.56 -4.66
N THR A 20 7.62 -14.73 -5.50
CA THR A 20 7.27 -13.36 -5.12
C THR A 20 5.97 -13.35 -4.32
N GLN A 21 6.03 -12.92 -3.07
CA GLN A 21 4.84 -12.70 -2.26
C GLN A 21 4.12 -11.43 -2.69
N LEU A 22 2.91 -11.58 -3.23
CA LEU A 22 2.03 -10.45 -3.53
C LEU A 22 1.05 -10.24 -2.38
N LEU A 23 0.89 -8.99 -1.95
CA LEU A 23 -0.12 -8.61 -0.97
C LEU A 23 -1.50 -8.49 -1.62
N CYS A 24 -2.52 -8.86 -0.85
CA CYS A 24 -3.91 -8.71 -1.22
C CYS A 24 -4.26 -7.21 -1.33
N ARG A 25 -4.69 -6.80 -2.53
CA ARG A 25 -5.03 -5.39 -2.81
C ARG A 25 -6.10 -4.85 -1.86
N TRP A 26 -7.13 -5.65 -1.58
CA TRP A 26 -8.21 -5.22 -0.70
C TRP A 26 -7.73 -4.97 0.73
N HIS A 27 -6.87 -5.85 1.26
CA HIS A 27 -6.28 -5.68 2.59
C HIS A 27 -5.36 -4.46 2.64
N VAL A 28 -4.50 -4.28 1.63
CA VAL A 28 -3.64 -3.09 1.51
C VAL A 28 -4.46 -1.80 1.49
N GLU A 29 -5.45 -1.70 0.59
CA GLU A 29 -6.30 -0.52 0.46
C GLU A 29 -7.07 -0.23 1.76
N THR A 30 -7.64 -1.27 2.37
CA THR A 30 -8.40 -1.15 3.62
C THR A 30 -7.50 -0.67 4.76
N TRP A 31 -6.30 -1.24 4.88
CA TRP A 31 -5.34 -0.88 5.93
C TRP A 31 -4.85 0.56 5.77
N LEU A 32 -4.41 0.95 4.56
CA LEU A 32 -3.92 2.31 4.29
C LEU A 32 -4.99 3.36 4.58
N LYS A 33 -6.24 3.11 4.16
CA LYS A 33 -7.38 4.00 4.47
C LYS A 33 -7.68 4.08 5.96
N ARG A 34 -7.54 2.98 6.71
CA ARG A 34 -7.69 2.98 8.17
C ARG A 34 -6.62 3.84 8.84
N GLN A 35 -5.37 3.80 8.37
CA GLN A 35 -4.30 4.64 8.93
C GLN A 35 -4.54 6.13 8.69
N CYS A 36 -5.04 6.52 7.52
CA CYS A 36 -5.39 7.92 7.25
C CYS A 36 -6.32 8.49 8.33
N ALA A 37 -7.32 7.70 8.75
CA ALA A 37 -8.27 8.12 9.78
C ALA A 37 -7.71 8.07 11.21
N ARG A 38 -6.79 7.14 11.49
CA ARG A 38 -6.25 6.91 12.83
C ARG A 38 -5.07 7.82 13.17
N LEU A 39 -4.22 8.09 12.19
CA LEU A 39 -2.92 8.72 12.37
C LEU A 39 -2.80 10.07 11.65
N GLY A 40 -3.72 10.38 10.72
CA GLY A 40 -3.55 11.54 9.82
C GLY A 40 -3.63 12.88 10.53
N GLY A 41 -4.39 12.97 11.64
CA GLY A 41 -4.53 14.22 12.40
C GLY A 41 -5.28 15.33 11.65
N LEU A 42 -5.86 15.03 10.49
CA LEU A 42 -6.58 15.99 9.65
C LEU A 42 -8.08 16.00 9.94
N ASP A 43 -8.74 17.06 9.48
CA ASP A 43 -10.20 17.16 9.45
C ASP A 43 -10.83 16.11 8.50
N GLN A 44 -12.16 16.11 8.42
CA GLN A 44 -12.88 15.14 7.58
C GLN A 44 -12.51 15.30 6.10
N GLN A 45 -12.27 16.52 5.63
CA GLN A 45 -11.94 16.77 4.22
C GLN A 45 -10.50 16.33 3.90
N GLY A 46 -9.54 16.67 4.75
CA GLY A 46 -8.15 16.22 4.65
C GLY A 46 -8.03 14.70 4.72
N THR A 47 -8.75 14.07 5.65
CA THR A 47 -8.80 12.59 5.75
C THR A 47 -9.37 11.95 4.48
N LYS A 48 -10.38 12.55 3.85
CA LYS A 48 -10.90 12.08 2.55
C LYS A 48 -9.85 12.21 1.46
N ARG A 49 -9.13 13.34 1.38
CA ARG A 49 -8.03 13.54 0.41
C ARG A 49 -6.92 12.50 0.59
N LEU A 50 -6.46 12.26 1.82
CA LEU A 50 -5.46 11.22 2.13
C LEU A 50 -5.89 9.83 1.64
N LYS A 51 -7.15 9.45 1.87
CA LYS A 51 -7.66 8.15 1.40
C LYS A 51 -7.67 8.02 -0.12
N VAL A 52 -7.91 9.11 -0.84
CA VAL A 52 -7.84 9.14 -2.31
C VAL A 52 -6.39 8.99 -2.77
N ILE A 53 -5.47 9.74 -2.17
CA ILE A 53 -4.04 9.68 -2.49
C ILE A 53 -3.47 8.27 -2.22
N MET A 54 -3.78 7.65 -1.08
CA MET A 54 -3.35 6.28 -0.77
C MET A 54 -3.86 5.27 -1.79
N LYS A 55 -5.10 5.44 -2.27
CA LYS A 55 -5.64 4.60 -3.34
C LYS A 55 -4.90 4.86 -4.67
N GLY A 56 -4.56 6.11 -4.97
CA GLY A 56 -3.75 6.48 -6.13
C GLY A 56 -2.38 5.81 -6.11
N LEU A 57 -1.65 5.91 -5.00
CA LEU A 57 -0.34 5.27 -4.80
C LEU A 57 -0.36 3.76 -5.06
N MET A 58 -1.39 3.06 -4.57
CA MET A 58 -1.53 1.62 -4.82
C MET A 58 -1.78 1.30 -6.31
N ASN A 59 -2.52 2.16 -7.01
CA ASN A 59 -2.90 1.94 -8.40
C ASN A 59 -1.95 2.59 -9.40
N ALA A 60 -0.86 3.23 -8.96
CA ALA A 60 0.10 3.86 -9.85
C ALA A 60 0.58 2.87 -10.92
N GLU A 61 0.54 3.29 -12.18
CA GLU A 61 0.93 2.51 -13.36
C GLU A 61 2.35 2.84 -13.83
N SER A 62 2.99 3.83 -13.19
CA SER A 62 4.39 4.16 -13.40
C SER A 62 5.08 4.64 -12.11
N GLN A 63 6.41 4.59 -12.10
CA GLN A 63 7.22 5.18 -11.04
C GLN A 63 6.94 6.68 -10.88
N GLN A 64 6.73 7.40 -11.98
CA GLN A 64 6.42 8.84 -11.95
C GLN A 64 5.09 9.11 -11.23
N GLU A 65 4.02 8.38 -11.57
CA GLU A 65 2.72 8.53 -10.89
C GLU A 65 2.81 8.22 -9.39
N TYR A 66 3.66 7.26 -9.03
CA TYR A 66 3.90 6.91 -7.63
C TYR A 66 4.63 8.03 -6.89
N ASP A 67 5.69 8.57 -7.48
CA ASP A 67 6.46 9.66 -6.88
C ASP A 67 5.63 10.95 -6.78
N ASP A 68 4.83 11.28 -7.79
CA ASP A 68 3.87 12.39 -7.75
C ASP A 68 2.83 12.17 -6.62
N GLY A 69 2.36 10.94 -6.45
CA GLY A 69 1.47 10.56 -5.34
C GLY A 69 2.12 10.76 -3.96
N LYS A 70 3.43 10.51 -3.83
CA LYS A 70 4.17 10.73 -2.56
C LYS A 70 4.33 12.21 -2.26
N VAL A 71 4.55 13.04 -3.28
CA VAL A 71 4.56 14.49 -3.14
C VAL A 71 3.19 14.97 -2.65
N ALA A 72 2.11 14.58 -3.32
CA ALA A 72 0.75 14.96 -2.93
C ALA A 72 0.38 14.48 -1.51
N LEU A 73 0.86 13.30 -1.10
CA LEU A 73 0.69 12.79 0.26
C LEU A 73 1.32 13.74 1.28
N LEU A 74 2.57 14.14 1.06
CA LEU A 74 3.30 15.02 1.96
C LEU A 74 2.71 16.44 1.99
N GLU A 75 2.32 16.98 0.83
CA GLU A 75 1.64 18.27 0.74
C GLU A 75 0.30 18.30 1.49
N THR A 76 -0.47 17.20 1.41
CA THR A 76 -1.74 17.07 2.16
C THR A 76 -1.54 17.03 3.68
N LEU A 77 -0.32 16.72 4.12
CA LEU A 77 0.11 16.72 5.52
C LEU A 77 0.87 18.01 5.88
N ASP A 78 0.64 19.10 5.14
CA ASP A 78 1.31 20.40 5.34
C ASP A 78 2.84 20.32 5.30
N ASN A 79 3.37 19.38 4.52
CA ASN A 79 4.78 19.04 4.42
C ASN A 79 5.43 18.52 5.72
N ASP A 80 4.62 18.06 6.68
CA ASP A 80 5.10 17.48 7.93
C ASP A 80 5.60 16.04 7.74
N LYS A 81 6.93 15.90 7.61
CA LYS A 81 7.60 14.59 7.56
C LYS A 81 7.56 13.84 8.91
N GLY A 82 7.24 14.53 10.01
CA GLY A 82 7.03 13.94 11.33
C GLY A 82 5.62 13.37 11.52
N ASN A 83 4.70 13.60 10.58
CA ASN A 83 3.35 13.08 10.67
C ASN A 83 3.36 11.55 10.73
N HIS A 84 2.60 10.98 11.67
CA HIS A 84 2.60 9.54 11.93
C HIS A 84 2.12 8.70 10.73
N VAL A 85 1.22 9.21 9.87
CA VAL A 85 0.85 8.52 8.62
C VAL A 85 2.02 8.47 7.68
N TYR A 86 2.70 9.60 7.47
CA TYR A 86 3.82 9.70 6.55
C TYR A 86 4.96 8.79 6.98
N MET A 87 5.40 8.90 8.24
CA MET A 87 6.45 8.05 8.78
C MET A 87 6.11 6.56 8.67
N SER A 88 4.90 6.17 9.09
CA SER A 88 4.47 4.77 9.01
C SER A 88 4.38 4.27 7.56
N PHE A 89 4.02 5.13 6.61
CA PHE A 89 3.97 4.79 5.20
C PHE A 89 5.38 4.57 4.63
N MET A 90 6.28 5.54 4.84
CA MET A 90 7.65 5.47 4.36
C MET A 90 8.43 4.28 4.95
N GLN A 91 8.25 4.00 6.24
CA GLN A 91 8.98 2.93 6.91
C GLN A 91 8.51 1.52 6.52
N HIS A 92 7.22 1.34 6.26
CA HIS A 92 6.65 -0.01 6.13
C HIS A 92 6.08 -0.32 4.75
N TRP A 93 5.69 0.67 3.96
CA TRP A 93 5.00 0.45 2.69
C TRP A 93 5.84 0.85 1.49
N ASP A 94 6.50 2.01 1.54
CA ASP A 94 7.41 2.47 0.49
C ASP A 94 8.61 1.53 0.30
N THR A 95 9.05 0.83 1.36
CA THR A 95 10.13 -0.17 1.28
C THR A 95 9.75 -1.50 0.63
N ALA A 96 8.47 -1.72 0.31
CA ALA A 96 7.95 -3.01 -0.15
C ALA A 96 7.00 -2.85 -1.37
N THR A 97 7.22 -1.83 -2.20
CA THR A 97 6.34 -1.48 -3.33
C THR A 97 6.13 -2.62 -4.32
N ASP A 98 7.13 -3.47 -4.51
CA ASP A 98 7.08 -4.66 -5.38
C ASP A 98 5.94 -5.63 -5.03
N GLU A 99 5.47 -5.61 -3.79
CA GLU A 99 4.48 -6.56 -3.29
C GLU A 99 3.04 -6.07 -3.48
N TRP A 100 2.82 -4.76 -3.67
CA TRP A 100 1.49 -4.17 -3.60
C TRP A 100 1.18 -3.08 -4.64
N VAL A 101 2.18 -2.39 -5.20
CA VAL A 101 1.98 -1.33 -6.19
C VAL A 101 1.77 -1.93 -7.59
N MET A 102 0.85 -1.35 -8.37
CA MET A 102 0.43 -1.94 -9.64
C MET A 102 1.53 -2.07 -10.69
N PHE A 103 2.35 -1.04 -10.90
CA PHE A 103 3.37 -1.09 -11.94
C PHE A 103 4.47 -2.14 -11.68
N ASN A 104 4.81 -2.43 -10.42
CA ASN A 104 5.75 -3.50 -10.09
C ASN A 104 5.13 -4.90 -10.18
N ARG A 105 3.79 -4.99 -10.19
CA ARG A 105 3.06 -6.27 -10.31
C ARG A 105 2.82 -6.72 -11.75
N GLY A 106 2.93 -5.82 -12.72
CA GLY A 106 2.55 -6.05 -14.12
C GLY A 106 3.34 -7.13 -14.87
N GLY A 107 4.52 -7.52 -14.36
CA GLY A 107 5.35 -8.58 -14.94
C GLY A 107 4.99 -10.02 -14.51
N VAL A 108 4.09 -10.20 -13.55
CA VAL A 108 3.74 -11.51 -13.00
C VAL A 108 2.40 -11.96 -13.57
N PRO A 109 2.25 -13.20 -14.10
CA PRO A 109 0.97 -13.70 -14.59
C PRO A 109 -0.08 -13.74 -13.48
N HIS A 110 -0.86 -12.67 -13.33
CA HIS A 110 -1.78 -12.53 -12.20
C HIS A 110 -3.10 -13.29 -12.37
N LEU A 111 -3.36 -13.98 -13.50
CA LEU A 111 -4.63 -14.69 -13.77
C LEU A 111 -5.90 -13.86 -13.42
N LYS A 112 -5.82 -12.52 -13.45
CA LYS A 112 -6.83 -11.57 -12.94
C LYS A 112 -7.21 -11.74 -11.46
N ASN A 113 -6.41 -12.44 -10.67
CA ASN A 113 -6.55 -12.58 -9.23
C ASN A 113 -6.12 -11.28 -8.52
N ASN A 114 -7.01 -10.29 -8.54
CA ASN A 114 -6.82 -8.96 -7.95
C ASN A 114 -7.46 -8.84 -6.56
N THR A 115 -8.16 -9.88 -6.09
CA THR A 115 -8.92 -9.92 -4.84
C THR A 115 -8.85 -11.31 -4.21
N ASN A 116 -8.76 -11.38 -2.88
CA ASN A 116 -8.85 -12.64 -2.10
C ASN A 116 -10.26 -13.28 -2.12
N ASN A 117 -11.16 -12.83 -3.01
CA ASN A 117 -12.58 -13.18 -2.99
C ASN A 117 -12.87 -14.55 -3.64
N ARG A 118 -12.15 -15.59 -3.19
CA ARG A 118 -12.68 -16.95 -3.19
C ARG A 118 -12.89 -17.50 -1.76
N LEU A 119 -12.41 -16.82 -0.72
CA LEU A 119 -12.37 -17.37 0.65
C LEU A 119 -13.13 -16.55 1.72
N GLU A 120 -13.67 -15.38 1.38
CA GLU A 120 -14.46 -14.56 2.32
C GLU A 120 -15.91 -14.48 1.82
N THR A 121 -16.71 -15.48 2.20
CA THR A 121 -18.18 -15.51 2.13
C THR A 121 -18.80 -15.02 3.43
#